data_AF-A0AA39K8U9-F1
#
_entry.id   AF-A0AA39K8U9-F1
#
_cell.length_a   1.000
_cell.length_b   1.000
_cell.length_c   1.000
_cell.angle_alpha   90.00
_cell.angle_beta   90.00
_cell.angle_gamma   90.00
#
_symmetry.space_group_name_H-M   'P 1'
#
loop_
_entity.id
_entity.type
_entity.pdbx_description
1 polymer ?
#
loop_
_entity_poly.entity_id
_entity_poly.type
_entity_poly.pdbx_seq_one_letter_code
_entity_poly.pdbx_strand_id
1 'polypeptide(L)'
;MGRTPGISTVRTLREAERTAVDNSADEMDVQALAWLINVSSNPSVENIVIQSMSALPLKSVDSFKCCIDHTNVPLACTQALEPLLREPDVSVHESKVDRLIRAKLRFTSSPDILGVPQPAKDCFSPTLYAELLCIHPNSREEIRELVISNLKAVDNDPTALHLQPIVWAHLLQQVSYYVPDNLEVMQMLFTVIPSFYWKAHYVPITYALETFGMKISYGSGDGEVTLRMAIQRSLYIYVAEEILHRHMRSEPIIFRQNDSDVLSYQYSRLRLLLSMAGSRSMRSMPVSPFTSNQSLFIKIVRGIGDFLGIASPDKATAAVPLDDIDNRSTVLISLYTLISSFEFDRPLTPYEQTFALTMFFRVLNSTFPHPSILEKNWCMPQLATKSVRIALKDFRNPTHELGTYFFQHTSFTNEALASFVSSLFEQLRTEIANSALRTFLRLIITGLGSEDLGVHIRQKSLEYLHEPDNLFTSCTALIRWDDTKTLRRLALLHPAAAAWLGCLQRLEDSGIEESLVIDFKAFIQAGRVGAFGEDDTASSSSVGSSQGESDNSLQHPWSTVWHRVQRFLAGKPSREIESSSNDNRV
;
A
#
# COMPACT_ATOMS: atom_id res chain seq x y z
N MET A 1 13.87 8.86 -10.50
CA MET A 1 14.38 10.21 -10.16
C MET A 1 13.19 11.14 -10.02
N GLY A 2 12.85 11.50 -8.79
CA GLY A 2 11.71 12.38 -8.50
C GLY A 2 12.14 13.83 -8.57
N ARG A 3 11.44 14.63 -9.38
CA ARG A 3 11.41 16.09 -9.18
C ARG A 3 10.45 16.35 -8.03
N THR A 4 10.99 16.80 -6.91
CA THR A 4 10.25 17.58 -5.92
C THR A 4 9.51 18.73 -6.63
N PRO A 5 8.26 19.05 -6.25
CA PRO A 5 7.68 20.33 -6.62
C PRO A 5 8.47 21.38 -5.85
N GLY A 6 9.51 21.90 -6.49
CA GLY A 6 10.19 23.07 -5.97
C GLY A 6 9.15 24.18 -5.88
N ILE A 7 9.03 24.79 -4.71
CA ILE A 7 8.65 26.21 -4.64
C ILE A 7 9.49 26.87 -5.74
N SER A 8 8.81 27.39 -6.77
CA SER A 8 9.44 28.12 -7.86
C SER A 8 10.33 29.16 -7.20
N THR A 9 11.63 28.86 -7.13
CA THR A 9 12.61 29.80 -6.63
C THR A 9 12.74 30.75 -7.80
N VAL A 10 11.93 31.79 -7.77
CA VAL A 10 11.97 32.89 -8.73
C VAL A 10 13.41 33.38 -8.77
N ARG A 11 14.15 33.00 -9.82
CA ARG A 11 15.59 33.22 -9.92
C ARG A 11 15.89 34.58 -10.54
N THR A 12 14.89 35.23 -11.13
CA THR A 12 15.04 36.53 -11.79
C THR A 12 13.85 37.45 -11.51
N LEU A 13 14.09 38.77 -11.52
CA LEU A 13 13.05 39.81 -11.42
C LEU A 13 11.95 39.61 -12.48
N ARG A 14 12.31 39.16 -13.69
CA ARG A 14 11.38 38.89 -14.79
C ARG A 14 10.44 37.72 -14.50
N GLU A 15 10.94 36.66 -13.85
CA GLU A 15 10.08 35.56 -13.38
C GLU A 15 9.17 36.01 -12.24
N ALA A 16 9.62 36.92 -11.38
CA ALA A 16 8.82 37.51 -10.31
C ALA A 16 7.68 38.34 -10.87
N GLU A 17 8.00 39.24 -11.80
CA GLU A 17 7.06 40.11 -12.48
C GLU A 17 6.06 39.31 -13.29
N ARG A 18 6.51 38.33 -14.07
CA ARG A 18 5.60 37.44 -14.80
C ARG A 18 4.66 36.69 -13.87
N THR A 19 5.17 36.13 -12.78
CA THR A 19 4.34 35.41 -11.79
C THR A 19 3.33 36.37 -11.12
N ALA A 20 3.74 37.60 -10.81
CA ALA A 20 2.88 38.61 -10.22
C ALA A 20 1.77 39.07 -11.19
N VAL A 21 2.11 39.27 -12.47
CA VAL A 21 1.15 39.61 -13.53
C VAL A 21 0.19 38.46 -13.79
N ASP A 22 0.69 37.22 -13.91
CA ASP A 22 -0.14 36.03 -14.12
C ASP A 22 -1.13 35.83 -12.94
N ASN A 23 -0.67 36.05 -11.70
CA ASN A 23 -1.55 35.98 -10.52
C ASN A 23 -2.56 37.15 -10.46
N SER A 24 -2.15 38.35 -10.88
CA SER A 24 -3.02 39.54 -10.88
C SER A 24 -4.05 39.50 -12.01
N ALA A 25 -3.78 38.81 -13.12
CA ALA A 25 -4.70 38.69 -14.24
C ALA A 25 -6.02 38.04 -13.81
N ASP A 26 -5.93 36.93 -13.09
CA ASP A 26 -7.10 36.20 -12.60
C ASP A 26 -7.96 37.05 -11.63
N GLU A 27 -7.32 37.87 -10.80
CA GLU A 27 -8.00 38.78 -9.87
C GLU A 27 -8.65 39.96 -10.61
N MET A 28 -7.98 40.51 -11.63
CA MET A 28 -8.54 41.56 -12.47
C MET A 28 -9.78 41.08 -13.23
N ASP A 29 -9.75 39.86 -13.77
CA ASP A 29 -10.90 39.27 -14.47
C ASP A 29 -12.09 39.10 -13.52
N VAL A 30 -11.85 38.64 -12.27
CA VAL A 30 -12.88 38.55 -11.23
C VAL A 30 -13.48 39.91 -10.93
N GLN A 31 -12.65 40.93 -10.68
CA GLN A 31 -13.11 42.27 -10.34
C GLN A 31 -13.91 42.90 -11.50
N ALA A 32 -13.46 42.71 -12.74
CA ALA A 32 -14.14 43.22 -13.92
C ALA A 32 -15.54 42.59 -14.09
N LEU A 33 -15.64 41.26 -14.00
CA LEU A 33 -16.91 40.55 -14.11
C LEU A 33 -17.86 40.88 -12.93
N ALA A 34 -17.33 40.97 -11.71
CA ALA A 34 -18.12 41.31 -10.53
C ALA A 34 -18.64 42.75 -10.60
N TRP A 35 -17.81 43.69 -11.04
CA TRP A 35 -18.23 45.07 -11.28
C TRP A 35 -19.34 45.14 -12.35
N LEU A 36 -19.16 44.44 -13.48
CA LEU A 36 -20.16 44.43 -14.56
C LEU A 36 -21.51 43.91 -14.08
N ILE A 37 -21.53 42.82 -13.30
CA ILE A 37 -22.79 42.22 -12.85
C ILE A 37 -23.48 43.04 -11.76
N ASN A 38 -22.72 43.71 -10.88
CA ASN A 38 -23.30 44.53 -9.81
C ASN A 38 -23.82 45.88 -10.32
N VAL A 39 -23.16 46.49 -11.32
CA VAL A 39 -23.49 47.84 -11.81
C VAL A 39 -24.52 47.83 -12.93
N SER A 40 -24.55 46.78 -13.76
CA SER A 40 -25.44 46.72 -14.93
C SER A 40 -26.80 46.14 -14.58
N SER A 41 -27.87 46.88 -14.84
CA SER A 41 -29.25 46.36 -14.84
C SER A 41 -29.68 45.80 -16.21
N ASN A 42 -28.77 45.70 -17.18
CA ASN A 42 -29.07 45.18 -18.51
C ASN A 42 -28.98 43.64 -18.51
N PRO A 43 -30.09 42.91 -18.77
CA PRO A 43 -30.12 41.44 -18.74
C PRO A 43 -29.20 40.80 -19.81
N SER A 44 -28.91 41.52 -20.90
CA SER A 44 -27.95 41.04 -21.90
C SER A 44 -26.53 41.04 -21.37
N VAL A 45 -26.15 42.09 -20.62
CA VAL A 45 -24.83 42.18 -19.97
C VAL A 45 -24.72 41.11 -18.90
N GLU A 46 -25.76 40.94 -18.08
CA GLU A 46 -25.82 39.90 -17.05
C GLU A 46 -25.62 38.50 -17.67
N ASN A 47 -26.32 38.19 -18.76
CA ASN A 47 -26.19 36.90 -19.46
C ASN A 47 -24.77 36.68 -20.05
N ILE A 48 -24.14 37.73 -20.59
CA ILE A 48 -22.75 37.65 -21.08
C ILE A 48 -21.79 37.38 -19.91
N VAL A 49 -21.96 38.08 -18.79
CA VAL A 49 -21.13 37.90 -17.60
C VAL A 49 -21.29 36.48 -17.06
N ILE A 50 -22.52 35.98 -16.91
CA ILE A 50 -22.81 34.61 -16.46
C ILE A 50 -22.12 33.58 -17.37
N GLN A 51 -22.22 33.72 -18.69
CA GLN A 51 -21.53 32.81 -19.61
C GLN A 51 -20.01 32.91 -19.50
N SER A 52 -19.48 34.11 -19.27
CA SER A 52 -18.04 34.35 -19.15
C SER A 52 -17.44 33.72 -17.88
N MET A 53 -18.25 33.50 -16.84
CA MET A 53 -17.82 32.77 -15.64
C MET A 53 -17.37 31.32 -15.94
N SER A 54 -17.79 30.76 -17.07
CA SER A 54 -17.34 29.43 -17.52
C SER A 54 -15.85 29.35 -17.87
N ALA A 55 -15.21 30.50 -18.09
CA ALA A 55 -13.79 30.61 -18.37
C ALA A 55 -12.97 31.01 -17.14
N LEU A 56 -13.62 31.32 -16.01
CA LEU A 56 -12.90 31.69 -14.80
C LEU A 56 -12.12 30.49 -14.26
N PRO A 57 -10.87 30.72 -13.82
CA PRO A 57 -10.11 29.72 -13.11
C PRO A 57 -10.86 29.25 -11.86
N LEU A 58 -10.76 27.97 -11.54
CA LEU A 58 -11.48 27.42 -10.38
C LEU A 58 -11.12 28.13 -9.07
N LYS A 59 -9.85 28.52 -8.90
CA LYS A 59 -9.33 29.28 -7.74
C LYS A 59 -9.98 30.65 -7.54
N SER A 60 -10.54 31.20 -8.61
CA SER A 60 -11.14 32.53 -8.64
C SER A 60 -12.64 32.51 -8.28
N VAL A 61 -13.24 31.32 -8.18
CA VAL A 61 -14.68 31.16 -7.93
C VAL A 61 -15.09 31.74 -6.58
N ASP A 62 -14.33 31.49 -5.52
CA ASP A 62 -14.68 31.99 -4.18
C ASP A 62 -14.45 33.50 -4.05
N SER A 63 -13.37 34.02 -4.64
CA SER A 63 -13.16 35.47 -4.78
C SER A 63 -14.33 36.14 -5.51
N PHE A 64 -14.80 35.54 -6.60
CA PHE A 64 -15.96 36.05 -7.33
C PHE A 64 -17.24 36.04 -6.48
N LYS A 65 -17.52 34.94 -5.75
CA LYS A 65 -18.67 34.87 -4.83
C LYS A 65 -18.63 35.97 -3.76
N CYS A 66 -17.45 36.35 -3.28
CA CYS A 66 -17.30 37.43 -2.30
C CYS A 66 -17.54 38.83 -2.89
N CYS A 67 -17.37 39.02 -4.19
CA CYS A 67 -17.50 40.32 -4.84
C CYS A 67 -18.89 40.62 -5.40
N ILE A 68 -19.79 39.63 -5.48
CA ILE A 68 -21.16 39.82 -6.00
C ILE A 68 -22.15 40.11 -4.86
N ASP A 69 -23.01 41.13 -5.04
CA ASP A 69 -23.88 41.60 -3.97
C ASP A 69 -25.21 40.83 -3.89
N HIS A 70 -25.85 40.56 -5.04
CA HIS A 70 -27.24 40.09 -5.09
C HIS A 70 -27.50 38.97 -6.11
N THR A 71 -26.55 38.66 -6.98
CA THR A 71 -26.78 37.68 -8.05
C THR A 71 -26.59 36.25 -7.58
N ASN A 72 -27.66 35.46 -7.62
CA ASN A 72 -27.56 34.01 -7.45
C ASN A 72 -27.15 33.36 -8.78
N VAL A 73 -25.84 33.22 -9.01
CA VAL A 73 -25.27 32.68 -10.24
C VAL A 73 -25.86 31.31 -10.64
N PRO A 74 -25.98 30.31 -9.73
CA PRO A 74 -26.63 29.04 -10.06
C PRO A 74 -28.07 29.18 -10.56
N LEU A 75 -28.86 30.05 -9.94
CA LEU A 75 -30.24 30.31 -10.34
C LEU A 75 -30.29 30.99 -11.71
N ALA A 76 -29.45 32.00 -11.93
CA ALA A 76 -29.39 32.73 -13.20
C ALA A 76 -28.95 31.82 -14.35
N CYS A 77 -27.98 30.91 -14.12
CA CYS A 77 -27.63 29.87 -15.09
C CYS A 77 -28.81 28.95 -15.40
N THR A 78 -29.58 28.55 -14.38
CA THR A 78 -30.74 27.66 -14.56
C THR A 78 -31.84 28.34 -15.39
N GLN A 79 -32.13 29.61 -15.10
CA GLN A 79 -33.09 30.42 -15.86
C GLN A 79 -32.64 30.64 -17.32
N ALA A 80 -31.34 30.74 -17.56
CA ALA A 80 -30.80 30.86 -18.92
C ALA A 80 -30.77 29.52 -19.69
N LEU A 81 -30.59 28.40 -18.98
CA LEU A 81 -30.53 27.05 -19.57
C LEU A 81 -31.91 26.47 -19.87
N GLU A 82 -32.90 26.63 -18.99
CA GLU A 82 -34.20 25.97 -19.12
C GLU A 82 -34.93 26.27 -20.46
N PRO A 83 -34.96 27.52 -20.96
CA PRO A 83 -35.57 27.81 -22.26
C PRO A 83 -34.81 27.12 -23.40
N LEU A 84 -33.47 27.18 -23.39
CA LEU A 84 -32.62 26.61 -24.43
C LEU A 84 -32.78 25.09 -24.52
N LEU A 85 -32.89 24.41 -23.38
CA LEU A 85 -33.02 22.95 -23.35
C LEU A 85 -34.43 22.44 -23.72
N ARG A 86 -35.42 23.34 -23.79
CA ARG A 86 -36.79 23.03 -24.25
C ARG A 86 -37.02 23.35 -25.72
N GLU A 87 -36.08 24.02 -26.36
CA GLU A 87 -36.15 24.27 -27.80
C GLU A 87 -35.99 22.97 -28.58
N PRO A 88 -36.72 22.80 -29.69
CA PRO A 88 -36.66 21.58 -30.50
C PRO A 88 -35.30 21.37 -31.18
N ASP A 89 -34.48 22.42 -31.31
CA ASP A 89 -33.16 22.37 -31.94
C ASP A 89 -32.08 23.04 -31.06
N VAL A 90 -31.84 22.45 -29.89
CA VAL A 90 -30.81 22.90 -28.92
C VAL A 90 -29.40 22.88 -29.53
N SER A 91 -29.17 22.10 -30.59
CA SER A 91 -27.87 21.94 -31.24
C SER A 91 -27.34 23.25 -31.86
N VAL A 92 -28.22 24.19 -32.19
CA VAL A 92 -27.82 25.52 -32.69
C VAL A 92 -27.16 26.38 -31.59
N HIS A 93 -27.36 26.00 -30.32
CA HIS A 93 -26.90 26.74 -29.15
C HIS A 93 -25.83 26.00 -28.33
N GLU A 94 -25.17 24.99 -28.91
CA GLU A 94 -24.16 24.17 -28.20
C GLU A 94 -23.17 25.02 -27.40
N SER A 95 -22.49 25.99 -28.04
CA SER A 95 -21.47 26.81 -27.35
C SER A 95 -22.04 27.65 -26.20
N LYS A 96 -23.32 28.02 -26.25
CA LYS A 96 -23.96 28.81 -25.19
C LYS A 96 -24.38 27.89 -24.04
N VAL A 97 -24.95 26.73 -24.35
CA VAL A 97 -25.35 25.70 -23.38
C VAL A 97 -24.12 25.20 -22.62
N ASP A 98 -23.07 24.84 -23.34
CA ASP A 98 -21.74 24.45 -22.82
C ASP A 98 -21.20 25.45 -21.77
N ARG A 99 -21.11 26.74 -22.14
CA ARG A 99 -20.67 27.80 -21.21
C ARG A 99 -21.59 27.91 -19.99
N LEU A 100 -22.91 27.89 -20.18
CA LEU A 100 -23.85 28.03 -19.07
C LEU A 100 -23.81 26.83 -18.11
N ILE A 101 -23.65 25.61 -18.61
CA ILE A 101 -23.47 24.42 -17.77
C ILE A 101 -22.19 24.55 -16.98
N ARG A 102 -21.05 24.82 -17.65
CA ARG A 102 -19.76 25.00 -16.99
C ARG A 102 -19.75 26.13 -15.96
N ALA A 103 -20.45 27.23 -16.22
CA ALA A 103 -20.65 28.28 -15.23
C ALA A 103 -21.44 27.73 -14.04
N LYS A 104 -22.60 27.10 -14.26
CA LYS A 104 -23.42 26.52 -13.20
C LYS A 104 -22.61 25.55 -12.30
N LEU A 105 -21.85 24.63 -12.89
CA LEU A 105 -21.06 23.62 -12.17
C LEU A 105 -20.03 24.22 -11.20
N ARG A 106 -19.49 25.41 -11.49
CA ARG A 106 -18.54 26.13 -10.61
C ARG A 106 -19.18 26.64 -9.33
N PHE A 107 -20.48 26.92 -9.34
CA PHE A 107 -21.17 27.61 -8.25
C PHE A 107 -22.22 26.75 -7.52
N THR A 108 -22.44 25.49 -7.92
CA THR A 108 -23.44 24.61 -7.29
C THR A 108 -22.90 23.22 -6.94
N SER A 109 -23.51 22.59 -5.94
CA SER A 109 -23.36 21.16 -5.62
C SER A 109 -24.51 20.28 -6.11
N SER A 110 -25.63 20.91 -6.47
CA SER A 110 -26.78 20.25 -7.07
C SER A 110 -27.04 20.90 -8.43
N PRO A 111 -26.41 20.36 -9.50
CA PRO A 111 -26.53 20.90 -10.84
C PRO A 111 -27.87 20.59 -11.52
N ASP A 112 -28.70 19.74 -10.92
CA ASP A 112 -29.94 19.24 -11.51
C ASP A 112 -30.87 20.36 -11.99
N ILE A 113 -31.47 20.14 -13.17
CA ILE A 113 -32.60 20.95 -13.67
C ILE A 113 -33.79 20.03 -13.86
N LEU A 114 -34.86 20.30 -13.10
CA LEU A 114 -36.07 19.49 -13.12
C LEU A 114 -36.95 19.84 -14.33
N GLY A 115 -37.62 18.83 -14.90
CA GLY A 115 -38.60 19.03 -15.96
C GLY A 115 -38.03 19.39 -17.34
N VAL A 116 -36.75 19.10 -17.57
CA VAL A 116 -36.11 19.21 -18.89
C VAL A 116 -36.13 17.84 -19.59
N PRO A 117 -36.40 17.78 -20.91
CA PRO A 117 -36.32 16.53 -21.67
C PRO A 117 -34.94 15.87 -21.55
N GLN A 118 -34.88 14.54 -21.62
CA GLN A 118 -33.60 13.84 -21.65
C GLN A 118 -32.87 14.16 -22.97
N PRO A 119 -31.58 14.51 -22.92
CA PRO A 119 -30.82 14.84 -24.12
C PRO A 119 -30.65 13.60 -24.99
N ALA A 120 -30.88 13.73 -26.29
CA ALA A 120 -30.61 12.65 -27.23
C ALA A 120 -29.10 12.59 -27.53
N LYS A 121 -28.49 11.43 -27.30
CA LYS A 121 -27.03 11.21 -27.45
C LYS A 121 -26.50 11.58 -28.84
N ASP A 122 -27.29 11.35 -29.89
CA ASP A 122 -26.88 11.56 -31.28
C ASP A 122 -27.00 13.03 -31.74
N CYS A 123 -27.56 13.91 -30.89
CA CYS A 123 -27.82 15.30 -31.23
C CYS A 123 -26.72 16.28 -30.77
N PHE A 124 -25.78 15.83 -29.94
CA PHE A 124 -24.76 16.68 -29.33
C PHE A 124 -23.36 16.11 -29.51
N SER A 125 -22.35 16.99 -29.48
CA SER A 125 -20.97 16.53 -29.35
C SER A 125 -20.78 15.69 -28.06
N PRO A 126 -19.87 14.68 -28.04
CA PRO A 126 -19.66 13.82 -26.87
C PRO A 126 -19.31 14.59 -25.59
N THR A 127 -18.56 15.68 -25.72
CA THR A 127 -18.18 16.57 -24.62
C THR A 127 -19.41 17.27 -24.03
N LEU A 128 -20.22 17.90 -24.88
CA LEU A 128 -21.43 18.57 -24.43
C LEU A 128 -22.46 17.58 -23.88
N TYR A 129 -22.58 16.39 -24.48
CA TYR A 129 -23.45 15.35 -23.96
C TYR A 129 -23.05 14.98 -22.51
N ALA A 130 -21.76 14.79 -22.24
CA ALA A 130 -21.29 14.52 -20.88
C ALA A 130 -21.56 15.69 -19.91
N GLU A 131 -21.41 16.93 -20.34
CA GLU A 131 -21.78 18.10 -19.55
C GLU A 131 -23.29 18.16 -19.26
N LEU A 132 -24.13 17.82 -20.24
CA LEU A 132 -25.58 17.73 -20.07
C LEU A 132 -25.94 16.65 -19.04
N LEU A 133 -25.29 15.49 -19.07
CA LEU A 133 -25.51 14.45 -18.07
C LEU A 133 -25.31 14.97 -16.64
N CYS A 134 -24.38 15.92 -16.41
CA CYS A 134 -24.18 16.52 -15.09
C CYS A 134 -25.40 17.27 -14.55
N ILE A 135 -26.30 17.79 -15.40
CA ILE A 135 -27.47 18.58 -14.98
C ILE A 135 -28.78 17.77 -15.04
N HIS A 136 -28.72 16.49 -15.44
CA HIS A 136 -29.88 15.62 -15.60
C HIS A 136 -29.94 14.50 -14.53
N PRO A 137 -30.92 14.50 -13.62
CA PRO A 137 -30.96 13.58 -12.48
C PRO A 137 -31.25 12.11 -12.83
N ASN A 138 -31.75 11.84 -14.05
CA ASN A 138 -32.29 10.54 -14.46
C ASN A 138 -31.32 9.70 -15.31
N SER A 139 -30.13 10.20 -15.64
CA SER A 139 -29.20 9.54 -16.58
C SER A 139 -28.11 8.70 -15.89
N ARG A 140 -28.46 8.04 -14.78
CA ARG A 140 -27.47 7.40 -13.88
C ARG A 140 -26.68 6.27 -14.52
N GLU A 141 -27.36 5.38 -15.24
CA GLU A 141 -26.69 4.25 -15.90
C GLU A 141 -25.78 4.74 -17.03
N GLU A 142 -26.21 5.77 -17.76
CA GLU A 142 -25.40 6.38 -18.81
C GLU A 142 -24.14 7.04 -18.24
N ILE A 143 -24.25 7.74 -17.11
CA ILE A 143 -23.11 8.33 -16.42
C ILE A 143 -22.18 7.23 -15.90
N ARG A 144 -22.73 6.16 -15.33
CA ARG A 144 -21.95 5.01 -14.85
C ARG A 144 -21.15 4.39 -15.99
N GLU A 145 -21.79 4.10 -17.13
CA GLU A 145 -21.12 3.55 -18.31
C GLU A 145 -20.08 4.51 -18.90
N LEU A 146 -20.37 5.82 -18.90
CA LEU A 146 -19.39 6.85 -19.29
C LEU A 146 -18.16 6.86 -18.37
N VAL A 147 -18.36 6.79 -17.05
CA VAL A 147 -17.28 6.73 -16.06
C VAL A 147 -16.48 5.44 -16.20
N ILE A 148 -17.13 4.30 -16.33
CA ILE A 148 -16.47 2.99 -16.50
C ILE A 148 -15.63 2.96 -17.79
N SER A 149 -16.20 3.40 -18.92
CA SER A 149 -15.50 3.44 -20.20
C SER A 149 -14.26 4.35 -20.14
N ASN A 150 -14.37 5.54 -19.54
CA ASN A 150 -13.25 6.47 -19.40
C ASN A 150 -12.21 6.05 -18.35
N LEU A 151 -12.58 5.25 -17.34
CA LEU A 151 -11.62 4.63 -16.42
C LEU A 151 -10.87 3.46 -17.08
N LYS A 152 -11.52 2.75 -18.01
CA LYS A 152 -10.92 1.64 -18.79
C LYS A 152 -10.02 2.15 -19.92
N ALA A 153 -10.34 3.30 -20.50
CA ALA A 153 -9.56 3.90 -21.56
C ALA A 153 -8.10 4.13 -21.13
N VAL A 154 -7.18 3.92 -22.08
CA VAL A 154 -5.76 4.27 -21.91
C VAL A 154 -5.61 5.77 -22.13
N ASP A 155 -4.64 6.42 -21.49
CA ASP A 155 -4.49 7.89 -21.53
C ASP A 155 -4.32 8.48 -22.95
N ASN A 156 -3.96 7.66 -23.95
CA ASN A 156 -3.83 8.06 -25.36
C ASN A 156 -4.90 7.43 -26.27
N ASP A 157 -5.95 6.86 -25.69
CA ASP A 157 -7.05 6.29 -26.46
C ASP A 157 -7.83 7.43 -27.14
N PRO A 158 -7.95 7.44 -28.49
CA PRO A 158 -8.70 8.47 -29.19
C PRO A 158 -10.20 8.46 -28.85
N THR A 159 -10.69 7.40 -28.22
CA THR A 159 -12.08 7.29 -27.73
C THR A 159 -12.27 7.84 -26.31
N ALA A 160 -11.18 8.17 -25.60
CA ALA A 160 -11.24 8.76 -24.27
C ALA A 160 -11.74 10.20 -24.34
N LEU A 161 -12.76 10.50 -23.55
CA LEU A 161 -13.33 11.83 -23.48
C LEU A 161 -12.40 12.75 -22.68
N HIS A 162 -12.23 13.97 -23.17
CA HIS A 162 -11.44 15.00 -22.51
C HIS A 162 -12.41 16.06 -21.98
N LEU A 163 -12.48 16.20 -20.65
CA LEU A 163 -13.37 17.16 -19.99
C LEU A 163 -12.57 17.96 -18.95
N GLN A 164 -13.09 19.13 -18.58
CA GLN A 164 -12.55 19.87 -17.44
C GLN A 164 -12.69 19.06 -16.13
N PRO A 165 -11.74 19.13 -15.19
CA PRO A 165 -11.80 18.38 -13.93
C PRO A 165 -13.09 18.58 -13.13
N ILE A 166 -13.70 19.78 -13.20
CA ILE A 166 -14.96 20.06 -12.52
C ILE A 166 -16.13 19.25 -13.10
N VAL A 167 -16.18 19.03 -14.41
CA VAL A 167 -17.20 18.21 -15.07
C VAL A 167 -17.03 16.75 -14.62
N TRP A 168 -15.80 16.24 -14.62
CA TRP A 168 -15.51 14.91 -14.09
C TRP A 168 -15.92 14.75 -12.63
N ALA A 169 -15.65 15.76 -11.80
CA ALA A 169 -16.01 15.72 -10.38
C ALA A 169 -17.53 15.62 -10.17
N HIS A 170 -18.34 16.35 -10.96
CA HIS A 170 -19.81 16.26 -10.92
C HIS A 170 -20.34 14.91 -11.43
N LEU A 171 -19.76 14.38 -12.52
CA LEU A 171 -20.12 13.03 -13.00
C LEU A 171 -19.83 11.96 -11.92
N LEU A 172 -18.67 12.03 -11.28
CA LEU A 172 -18.29 11.13 -10.19
C LEU A 172 -19.20 11.28 -8.96
N GLN A 173 -19.60 12.52 -8.64
CA GLN A 173 -20.54 12.80 -7.55
C GLN A 173 -21.85 12.04 -7.78
N GLN A 174 -22.44 12.13 -8.98
CA GLN A 174 -23.70 11.47 -9.29
C GLN A 174 -23.62 9.94 -9.19
N VAL A 175 -22.51 9.34 -9.63
CA VAL A 175 -22.26 7.89 -9.50
C VAL A 175 -22.17 7.46 -8.03
N SER A 176 -21.67 8.33 -7.15
CA SER A 176 -21.44 8.01 -5.74
C SER A 176 -22.70 8.09 -4.84
N TYR A 177 -23.70 8.89 -5.17
CA TYR A 177 -24.82 9.17 -4.25
C TYR A 177 -25.93 8.12 -4.23
N TYR A 178 -26.10 7.31 -5.29
CA TYR A 178 -27.37 6.62 -5.52
C TYR A 178 -27.29 5.12 -5.80
N VAL A 179 -26.09 4.53 -5.94
CA VAL A 179 -25.95 3.12 -6.34
C VAL A 179 -25.08 2.36 -5.33
N PRO A 180 -25.66 1.48 -4.50
CA PRO A 180 -24.91 0.63 -3.57
C PRO A 180 -23.94 -0.34 -4.27
N ASP A 181 -24.26 -0.79 -5.48
CA ASP A 181 -23.51 -1.81 -6.23
C ASP A 181 -22.49 -1.25 -7.25
N ASN A 182 -21.75 -0.20 -6.87
CA ASN A 182 -20.68 0.38 -7.70
C ASN A 182 -19.28 -0.16 -7.36
N LEU A 183 -19.19 -1.41 -6.93
CA LEU A 183 -17.93 -2.06 -6.55
C LEU A 183 -16.87 -1.93 -7.65
N GLU A 184 -17.17 -2.28 -8.90
CA GLU A 184 -16.20 -2.17 -10.02
C GLU A 184 -15.66 -0.73 -10.18
N VAL A 185 -16.52 0.28 -10.05
CA VAL A 185 -16.12 1.68 -10.12
C VAL A 185 -15.20 2.03 -8.94
N MET A 186 -15.54 1.63 -7.72
CA MET A 186 -14.70 1.88 -6.54
C MET A 186 -13.32 1.25 -6.67
N GLN A 187 -13.24 0.04 -7.25
CA GLN A 187 -11.97 -0.60 -7.58
C GLN A 187 -11.15 0.29 -8.51
N MET A 188 -11.72 0.67 -9.65
CA MET A 188 -11.03 1.46 -10.66
C MET A 188 -10.58 2.80 -10.08
N LEU A 189 -11.46 3.49 -9.36
CA LEU A 189 -11.14 4.75 -8.67
C LEU A 189 -9.96 4.61 -7.71
N PHE A 190 -9.96 3.58 -6.84
CA PHE A 190 -8.85 3.33 -5.93
C PHE A 190 -7.54 3.11 -6.68
N THR A 191 -7.57 2.36 -7.79
CA THR A 191 -6.35 2.05 -8.55
C THR A 191 -5.75 3.24 -9.31
N VAL A 192 -6.53 4.28 -9.56
CA VAL A 192 -6.09 5.49 -10.26
C VAL A 192 -5.51 6.52 -9.29
N ILE A 193 -5.84 6.44 -7.99
CA ILE A 193 -5.25 7.31 -6.96
C ILE A 193 -3.72 7.15 -6.95
N PRO A 194 -2.95 8.25 -7.05
CA PRO A 194 -1.50 8.18 -7.05
C PRO A 194 -0.94 7.58 -5.75
N SER A 195 0.07 6.73 -5.85
CA SER A 195 0.66 6.06 -4.67
C SER A 195 1.27 7.03 -3.65
N PHE A 196 1.70 8.22 -4.07
CA PHE A 196 2.22 9.23 -3.15
C PHE A 196 1.16 9.74 -2.17
N TYR A 197 -0.13 9.69 -2.54
CA TYR A 197 -1.23 10.09 -1.67
C TYR A 197 -1.33 9.20 -0.42
N TRP A 198 -0.90 7.95 -0.49
CA TRP A 198 -1.00 7.01 0.63
C TRP A 198 0.15 7.12 1.63
N LYS A 199 1.18 7.93 1.39
CA LYS A 199 2.34 8.06 2.29
C LYS A 199 2.02 8.91 3.52
N ALA A 200 2.53 8.55 4.71
CA ALA A 200 2.25 9.30 5.94
C ALA A 200 2.57 10.81 5.82
N HIS A 201 3.75 11.14 5.28
CA HIS A 201 4.24 12.52 5.10
C HIS A 201 3.60 13.30 3.93
N TYR A 202 2.53 12.79 3.32
CA TYR A 202 1.79 13.56 2.34
C TYR A 202 1.21 14.82 2.99
N VAL A 203 1.49 15.97 2.37
CA VAL A 203 0.92 17.26 2.74
C VAL A 203 -0.16 17.60 1.72
N PRO A 204 -1.39 17.91 2.14
CA PRO A 204 -2.44 18.36 1.23
C PRO A 204 -1.98 19.56 0.40
N ILE A 205 -2.20 19.50 -0.91
CA ILE A 205 -1.94 20.63 -1.82
C ILE A 205 -3.04 21.67 -1.62
N THR A 206 -2.74 22.95 -1.83
CA THR A 206 -3.74 24.02 -1.89
C THR A 206 -4.84 23.68 -2.91
N TYR A 207 -6.09 23.87 -2.51
CA TYR A 207 -7.24 23.62 -3.38
C TYR A 207 -7.45 24.79 -4.35
N ALA A 208 -7.69 24.45 -5.61
CA ALA A 208 -8.25 25.39 -6.58
C ALA A 208 -9.76 25.56 -6.37
N LEU A 209 -10.46 24.53 -5.90
CA LEU A 209 -11.86 24.64 -5.51
C LEU A 209 -12.10 23.75 -4.29
N GLU A 210 -12.68 24.33 -3.25
CA GLU A 210 -13.23 23.59 -2.12
C GLU A 210 -14.68 24.03 -1.92
N THR A 211 -15.63 23.24 -2.42
CA THR A 211 -17.06 23.58 -2.27
C THR A 211 -17.87 22.33 -2.06
N PHE A 212 -18.69 22.31 -1.00
CA PHE A 212 -19.59 21.20 -0.67
C PHE A 212 -18.92 19.82 -0.60
N GLY A 213 -17.68 19.77 -0.09
CA GLY A 213 -16.87 18.55 0.00
C GLY A 213 -16.11 18.19 -1.28
N MET A 214 -16.42 18.83 -2.42
CA MET A 214 -15.63 18.68 -3.65
C MET A 214 -14.31 19.43 -3.51
N LYS A 215 -13.20 18.70 -3.59
CA LYS A 215 -11.82 19.21 -3.43
C LYS A 215 -11.03 18.99 -4.72
N ILE A 216 -10.74 20.06 -5.45
CA ILE A 216 -9.96 20.04 -6.69
C ILE A 216 -8.64 20.74 -6.46
N SER A 217 -7.51 20.08 -6.74
CA SER A 217 -6.16 20.59 -6.43
C SER A 217 -5.58 21.52 -7.52
N TYR A 218 -4.70 22.45 -7.13
CA TYR A 218 -4.04 23.46 -7.99
C TYR A 218 -3.09 22.90 -9.08
N GLY A 219 -2.83 21.59 -9.09
CA GLY A 219 -1.74 20.96 -9.85
C GLY A 219 -1.98 20.72 -11.35
N SER A 220 -3.18 20.96 -11.87
CA SER A 220 -3.47 20.89 -13.30
C SER A 220 -4.20 22.16 -13.72
N GLY A 221 -3.77 22.82 -14.79
CA GLY A 221 -4.57 23.88 -15.39
C GLY A 221 -6.00 23.40 -15.67
N ASP A 222 -6.94 24.34 -15.83
CA ASP A 222 -8.36 24.08 -16.13
C ASP A 222 -8.62 23.43 -17.51
N GLY A 223 -7.57 22.89 -18.13
CA GLY A 223 -7.63 22.23 -19.42
C GLY A 223 -8.37 20.90 -19.36
N GLU A 224 -8.88 20.52 -20.53
CA GLU A 224 -9.58 19.26 -20.72
C GLU A 224 -8.60 18.08 -20.62
N VAL A 225 -8.98 17.09 -19.83
CA VAL A 225 -8.17 15.89 -19.56
C VAL A 225 -9.06 14.65 -19.49
N THR A 226 -8.47 13.47 -19.68
CA THR A 226 -9.16 12.21 -19.42
C THR A 226 -9.50 12.05 -17.94
N LEU A 227 -10.50 11.23 -17.61
CA LEU A 227 -10.91 10.98 -16.23
C LEU A 227 -9.74 10.45 -15.37
N ARG A 228 -8.93 9.53 -15.90
CA ARG A 228 -7.77 8.99 -15.16
C ARG A 228 -6.76 10.07 -14.83
N MET A 229 -6.46 10.94 -15.80
CA MET A 229 -5.54 12.05 -15.62
C MET A 229 -6.09 13.09 -14.66
N ALA A 230 -7.40 13.39 -14.72
CA ALA A 230 -8.07 14.26 -13.77
C ALA A 230 -7.93 13.72 -12.33
N ILE A 231 -8.19 12.43 -12.10
CA ILE A 231 -8.00 11.82 -10.79
C ILE A 231 -6.55 11.90 -10.36
N GLN A 232 -5.59 11.51 -11.20
CA GLN A 232 -4.18 11.50 -10.84
C GLN A 232 -3.62 12.88 -10.50
N ARG A 233 -4.13 13.95 -11.15
CA ARG A 233 -3.58 15.30 -11.01
C ARG A 233 -4.34 16.18 -10.03
N SER A 234 -5.67 16.10 -9.98
CA SER A 234 -6.48 17.10 -9.28
C SER A 234 -7.64 16.55 -8.45
N LEU A 235 -8.21 15.39 -8.80
CA LEU A 235 -9.39 14.83 -8.10
C LEU A 235 -9.09 13.72 -7.09
N TYR A 236 -7.85 13.24 -6.95
CA TYR A 236 -7.54 12.10 -6.07
C TYR A 236 -7.94 12.32 -4.60
N ILE A 237 -7.88 13.57 -4.09
CA ILE A 237 -8.32 13.91 -2.73
C ILE A 237 -9.85 13.75 -2.62
N TYR A 238 -10.60 14.33 -3.56
CA TYR A 238 -12.05 14.19 -3.61
C TYR A 238 -12.49 12.73 -3.73
N VAL A 239 -11.86 11.96 -4.62
CA VAL A 239 -12.14 10.54 -4.79
C VAL A 239 -11.87 9.77 -3.50
N ALA A 240 -10.75 10.02 -2.83
CA ALA A 240 -10.39 9.29 -1.61
C ALA A 240 -11.25 9.69 -0.40
N GLU A 241 -11.38 10.98 -0.12
CA GLU A 241 -11.96 11.49 1.13
C GLU A 241 -13.48 11.58 1.10
N GLU A 242 -14.10 11.77 -0.07
CA GLU A 242 -15.55 11.85 -0.18
C GLU A 242 -16.16 10.59 -0.77
N ILE A 243 -15.70 10.15 -1.94
CA ILE A 243 -16.34 9.04 -2.65
C ILE A 243 -16.06 7.70 -1.96
N LEU A 244 -14.78 7.35 -1.85
CA LEU A 244 -14.35 6.08 -1.27
C LEU A 244 -14.69 6.01 0.22
N HIS A 245 -14.44 7.07 0.98
CA HIS A 245 -14.76 7.10 2.41
C HIS A 245 -16.25 6.95 2.70
N ARG A 246 -17.12 7.59 1.91
CA ARG A 246 -18.57 7.45 2.05
C ARG A 246 -19.04 6.04 1.75
N HIS A 247 -18.52 5.43 0.68
CA HIS A 247 -18.80 4.03 0.37
C HIS A 247 -18.38 3.10 1.51
N MET A 248 -17.21 3.35 2.11
CA MET A 248 -16.72 2.53 3.23
C MET A 248 -17.51 2.70 4.53
N ARG A 249 -18.26 3.80 4.73
CA ARG A 249 -19.15 3.96 5.89
C ARG A 249 -20.37 3.03 5.85
N SER A 250 -20.82 2.65 4.66
CA SER A 250 -21.95 1.72 4.48
C SER A 250 -21.54 0.25 4.45
N GLU A 251 -20.25 -0.04 4.31
CA GLU A 251 -19.74 -1.40 4.16
C GLU A 251 -19.55 -2.09 5.52
N PRO A 252 -19.97 -3.37 5.67
CA PRO A 252 -19.63 -4.15 6.84
C PRO A 252 -18.12 -4.45 6.85
N ILE A 253 -17.43 -4.06 7.91
CA ILE A 253 -16.00 -4.29 8.09
C ILE A 253 -15.73 -5.19 9.29
N ILE A 254 -14.71 -6.06 9.19
CA ILE A 254 -14.28 -6.92 10.31
C ILE A 254 -13.81 -6.10 11.51
N PHE A 255 -13.28 -4.90 11.26
CA PHE A 255 -12.80 -4.01 12.30
C PHE A 255 -14.00 -3.35 13.01
N ARG A 256 -14.50 -3.96 14.09
CA ARG A 256 -15.42 -3.30 15.02
C ARG A 256 -14.68 -2.13 15.66
N GLN A 257 -14.86 -0.92 15.11
CA GLN A 257 -14.57 0.30 15.83
C GLN A 257 -15.79 0.65 16.66
N ASN A 258 -15.66 0.66 17.98
CA ASN A 258 -16.50 1.54 18.78
C ASN A 258 -16.14 2.95 18.33
N ASP A 259 -17.13 3.75 17.91
CA ASP A 259 -16.95 5.12 17.40
C ASP A 259 -16.29 6.09 18.43
N SER A 260 -15.93 5.60 19.62
CA SER A 260 -15.44 6.40 20.73
C SER A 260 -13.92 6.42 20.94
N ASP A 261 -13.11 5.55 20.32
CA ASP A 261 -11.69 5.44 20.69
C ASP A 261 -10.67 5.64 19.55
N VAL A 262 -9.95 6.76 19.69
CA VAL A 262 -8.50 6.96 19.42
C VAL A 262 -7.97 6.68 18.02
N LEU A 263 -8.62 7.20 16.98
CA LEU A 263 -7.86 7.69 15.82
C LEU A 263 -8.28 9.14 15.57
N SER A 264 -7.40 10.06 15.96
CA SER A 264 -7.49 11.48 15.61
C SER A 264 -7.83 11.65 14.13
N TYR A 265 -8.60 12.68 13.79
CA TYR A 265 -8.91 13.11 12.42
C TYR A 265 -7.67 13.20 11.50
N GLN A 266 -6.47 13.27 12.08
CA GLN A 266 -5.18 13.27 11.39
C GLN A 266 -4.93 12.04 10.48
N TYR A 267 -5.62 10.91 10.66
CA TYR A 267 -5.32 9.67 9.92
C TYR A 267 -6.49 9.09 9.12
N SER A 268 -7.31 9.95 8.52
CA SER A 268 -8.42 9.57 7.61
C SER A 268 -8.01 8.55 6.54
N ARG A 269 -6.82 8.70 5.96
CA ARG A 269 -6.27 7.83 4.91
C ARG A 269 -5.95 6.41 5.40
N LEU A 270 -5.31 6.29 6.56
CA LEU A 270 -5.01 4.99 7.15
C LEU A 270 -6.30 4.27 7.55
N ARG A 271 -7.24 5.01 8.16
CA ARG A 271 -8.56 4.48 8.51
C ARG A 271 -9.29 3.95 7.28
N LEU A 272 -9.27 4.69 6.17
CA LEU A 272 -9.86 4.26 4.91
C LEU A 272 -9.25 2.95 4.39
N LEU A 273 -7.92 2.86 4.35
CA LEU A 273 -7.21 1.66 3.89
C LEU A 273 -7.51 0.44 4.78
N LEU A 274 -7.55 0.64 6.11
CA LEU A 274 -7.93 -0.40 7.05
C LEU A 274 -9.38 -0.83 6.81
N SER A 275 -10.34 0.10 6.73
CA SER A 275 -11.74 -0.24 6.43
C SER A 275 -11.86 -1.05 5.13
N MET A 276 -11.14 -0.66 4.06
CA MET A 276 -11.14 -1.40 2.81
C MET A 276 -10.55 -2.81 2.92
N ALA A 277 -9.44 -2.99 3.65
CA ALA A 277 -8.88 -4.31 3.91
C ALA A 277 -9.82 -5.19 4.76
N GLY A 278 -10.60 -4.55 5.63
CA GLY A 278 -11.60 -5.17 6.50
C GLY A 278 -12.91 -5.55 5.79
N SER A 279 -13.28 -4.88 4.71
CA SER A 279 -14.51 -5.17 3.94
C SER A 279 -14.37 -6.46 3.14
N ARG A 280 -15.38 -7.32 3.25
CA ARG A 280 -15.45 -8.56 2.48
C ARG A 280 -15.64 -8.28 0.99
N SER A 281 -16.46 -7.28 0.63
CA SER A 281 -16.75 -6.89 -0.76
C SER A 281 -15.47 -6.49 -1.50
N MET A 282 -14.61 -5.71 -0.85
CA MET A 282 -13.32 -5.27 -1.39
C MET A 282 -12.34 -6.43 -1.56
N ARG A 283 -12.34 -7.40 -0.63
CA ARG A 283 -11.51 -8.62 -0.74
C ARG A 283 -12.00 -9.58 -1.83
N SER A 284 -13.31 -9.64 -2.10
CA SER A 284 -13.88 -10.53 -3.11
C SER A 284 -13.76 -10.04 -4.55
N MET A 285 -13.22 -8.85 -4.75
CA MET A 285 -13.16 -8.28 -6.09
C MET A 285 -12.25 -9.09 -7.01
N PRO A 286 -12.73 -9.43 -8.22
CA PRO A 286 -11.87 -10.03 -9.22
C PRO A 286 -10.75 -9.06 -9.61
N VAL A 287 -9.62 -9.63 -10.05
CA VAL A 287 -8.57 -8.85 -10.69
C VAL A 287 -9.16 -8.25 -11.95
N SER A 288 -9.30 -6.92 -12.00
CA SER A 288 -9.75 -6.26 -13.21
C SER A 288 -8.71 -6.48 -14.31
N PRO A 289 -9.09 -7.01 -15.49
CA PRO A 289 -8.15 -7.28 -16.59
C PRO A 289 -7.53 -6.01 -17.16
N PHE A 290 -8.04 -4.83 -16.79
CA PHE A 290 -7.63 -3.52 -17.31
C PHE A 290 -6.71 -2.74 -16.38
N THR A 291 -6.49 -3.23 -15.15
CA THR A 291 -5.54 -2.63 -14.20
C THR A 291 -4.40 -3.61 -13.94
N SER A 292 -3.24 -3.11 -13.50
CA SER A 292 -2.05 -3.91 -13.15
C SER A 292 -2.40 -5.31 -12.62
N ASN A 293 -1.64 -6.35 -12.98
CA ASN A 293 -1.82 -7.78 -12.61
C ASN A 293 -1.90 -8.10 -11.10
N GLN A 294 -2.11 -7.12 -10.23
CA GLN A 294 -2.29 -7.22 -8.80
C GLN A 294 -3.74 -6.90 -8.43
N SER A 295 -4.29 -7.73 -7.56
CA SER A 295 -5.63 -7.53 -7.02
C SER A 295 -5.75 -6.23 -6.22
N LEU A 296 -6.99 -5.77 -6.04
CA LEU A 296 -7.28 -4.59 -5.23
C LEU A 296 -6.77 -4.77 -3.79
N PHE A 297 -6.98 -5.94 -3.21
CA PHE A 297 -6.54 -6.25 -1.86
C PHE A 297 -5.03 -6.05 -1.68
N ILE A 298 -4.20 -6.53 -2.61
CA ILE A 298 -2.74 -6.32 -2.57
C ILE A 298 -2.39 -4.84 -2.62
N LYS A 299 -3.10 -4.05 -3.44
CA LYS A 299 -2.86 -2.59 -3.52
C LYS A 299 -3.23 -1.88 -2.22
N ILE A 300 -4.35 -2.26 -1.60
CA ILE A 300 -4.77 -1.73 -0.29
C ILE A 300 -3.71 -2.05 0.77
N VAL A 301 -3.33 -3.32 0.89
CA VAL A 301 -2.32 -3.75 1.88
C VAL A 301 -0.96 -3.10 1.61
N ARG A 302 -0.57 -2.91 0.33
CA ARG A 302 0.63 -2.15 -0.01
C ARG A 302 0.50 -0.69 0.39
N GLY A 303 -0.66 -0.06 0.18
CA GLY A 303 -0.94 1.31 0.63
C GLY A 303 -0.76 1.48 2.15
N ILE A 304 -1.17 0.48 2.94
CA ILE A 304 -0.90 0.46 4.39
C ILE A 304 0.63 0.42 4.65
N GLY A 305 1.36 -0.41 3.90
CA GLY A 305 2.82 -0.45 3.97
C GLY A 305 3.50 0.86 3.56
N ASP A 306 2.99 1.53 2.51
CA ASP A 306 3.50 2.81 2.02
C ASP A 306 3.24 3.92 3.03
N PHE A 307 2.09 3.88 3.70
CA PHE A 307 1.76 4.78 4.80
C PHE A 307 2.78 4.65 5.92
N LEU A 308 3.06 3.43 6.37
CA LEU A 308 3.99 3.13 7.46
C LEU A 308 5.49 3.19 7.07
N GLY A 309 5.80 3.38 5.78
CA GLY A 309 7.17 3.39 5.27
C GLY A 309 7.85 2.02 5.22
N ILE A 310 7.09 0.92 5.24
CA ILE A 310 7.58 -0.47 5.31
C ILE A 310 7.21 -1.33 4.09
N ALA A 311 6.72 -0.71 3.00
CA ALA A 311 6.29 -1.44 1.80
C ALA A 311 7.44 -2.14 1.03
N SER A 312 8.70 -1.78 1.28
CA SER A 312 9.87 -2.36 0.62
C SER A 312 10.91 -2.86 1.64
N PRO A 313 11.46 -4.07 1.46
CA PRO A 313 12.43 -4.66 2.38
C PRO A 313 13.76 -3.88 2.41
N ASP A 314 14.11 -3.21 1.31
CA ASP A 314 15.39 -2.48 1.15
C ASP A 314 15.40 -1.10 1.81
N LYS A 315 14.29 -0.67 2.41
CA LYS A 315 14.12 0.63 3.06
C LYS A 315 13.76 0.50 4.52
N ALA A 316 14.48 -0.36 5.25
CA ALA A 316 14.49 -0.34 6.70
C ALA A 316 15.08 1.00 7.18
N THR A 317 14.25 2.03 7.22
CA THR A 317 14.66 3.38 7.62
C THR A 317 14.60 3.45 9.14
N ALA A 318 15.69 3.93 9.74
CA ALA A 318 15.92 4.02 11.17
C ALA A 318 14.93 4.93 11.93
N ALA A 319 14.82 4.67 13.24
CA ALA A 319 14.23 5.45 14.34
C ALA A 319 12.85 6.09 14.09
N VAL A 320 11.85 5.50 14.74
CA VAL A 320 10.44 5.88 14.73
C VAL A 320 10.20 7.17 15.54
N PRO A 321 9.52 8.20 15.00
CA PRO A 321 8.94 9.28 15.79
C PRO A 321 7.87 8.73 16.74
N LEU A 322 7.85 9.17 18.00
CA LEU A 322 6.92 8.69 19.04
C LEU A 322 5.43 8.72 18.62
N ASP A 323 5.03 9.65 17.76
CA ASP A 323 3.65 9.80 17.27
C ASP A 323 3.19 8.71 16.28
N ASP A 324 4.11 7.87 15.78
CA ASP A 324 3.84 6.80 14.80
C ASP A 324 3.67 5.40 15.45
N ILE A 325 3.88 5.31 16.77
CA ILE A 325 3.73 4.04 17.51
C ILE A 325 2.26 3.62 17.60
N ASP A 326 1.34 4.57 17.79
CA ASP A 326 -0.11 4.29 17.87
C ASP A 326 -0.67 3.79 16.52
N ASN A 327 -0.21 4.37 15.40
CA ASN A 327 -0.59 3.94 14.06
C ASN A 327 -0.10 2.53 13.76
N ARG A 328 1.19 2.26 14.01
CA ARG A 328 1.75 0.91 13.84
C ARG A 328 1.03 -0.12 14.70
N SER A 329 0.75 0.22 15.96
CA SER A 329 0.00 -0.63 16.89
C SER A 329 -1.41 -0.93 16.38
N THR A 330 -2.12 0.09 15.89
CA THR A 330 -3.46 -0.07 15.33
C THR A 330 -3.45 -0.95 14.09
N VAL A 331 -2.53 -0.71 13.15
CA VAL A 331 -2.36 -1.53 11.95
C VAL A 331 -2.02 -2.97 12.32
N LEU A 332 -1.15 -3.18 13.31
CA LEU A 332 -0.77 -4.49 13.77
C LEU A 332 -1.96 -5.27 14.32
N ILE A 333 -2.79 -4.62 15.16
CA ILE A 333 -4.03 -5.21 15.69
C ILE A 333 -5.02 -5.52 14.57
N SER A 334 -5.20 -4.60 13.61
CA SER A 334 -6.09 -4.82 12.46
C SER A 334 -5.61 -5.98 11.58
N LEU A 335 -4.33 -6.04 11.22
CA LEU A 335 -3.79 -7.14 10.43
C LEU A 335 -3.87 -8.48 11.18
N TYR A 336 -3.57 -8.49 12.49
CA TYR A 336 -3.75 -9.68 13.32
C TYR A 336 -5.21 -10.17 13.33
N THR A 337 -6.16 -9.24 13.50
CA THR A 337 -7.60 -9.53 13.45
C THR A 337 -8.01 -10.08 12.09
N LEU A 338 -7.50 -9.49 11.00
CA LEU A 338 -7.76 -9.94 9.64
C LEU A 338 -7.26 -11.36 9.41
N ILE A 339 -6.00 -11.65 9.72
CA ILE A 339 -5.37 -12.97 9.46
C ILE A 339 -5.99 -14.05 10.36
N SER A 340 -6.34 -13.70 11.60
CA SER A 340 -6.99 -14.62 12.54
C SER A 340 -8.45 -14.89 12.20
N SER A 341 -9.10 -14.03 11.40
CA SER A 341 -10.50 -14.19 11.00
C SER A 341 -10.71 -15.41 10.10
N PHE A 342 -11.89 -16.03 10.22
CA PHE A 342 -12.34 -17.08 9.30
C PHE A 342 -12.52 -16.55 7.86
N GLU A 343 -12.80 -15.25 7.70
CA GLU A 343 -13.00 -14.60 6.40
C GLU A 343 -11.70 -14.37 5.62
N PHE A 344 -10.55 -14.65 6.23
CA PHE A 344 -9.26 -14.54 5.55
C PHE A 344 -9.07 -15.66 4.50
N ASP A 345 -9.63 -16.84 4.76
CA ASP A 345 -9.38 -18.02 3.92
C ASP A 345 -10.13 -17.97 2.59
N ARG A 346 -11.26 -17.25 2.54
CA ARG A 346 -12.06 -17.00 1.33
C ARG A 346 -12.70 -15.62 1.45
N PRO A 347 -12.51 -14.73 0.47
CA PRO A 347 -12.31 -15.00 -0.96
C PRO A 347 -10.84 -14.93 -1.47
N LEU A 348 -9.86 -14.71 -0.60
CA LEU A 348 -8.48 -14.43 -1.01
C LEU A 348 -7.78 -15.62 -1.67
N THR A 349 -6.98 -15.34 -2.70
CA THR A 349 -6.04 -16.28 -3.32
C THR A 349 -4.83 -16.55 -2.42
N PRO A 350 -4.11 -17.67 -2.60
CA PRO A 350 -2.90 -17.96 -1.82
C PRO A 350 -1.84 -16.84 -1.88
N TYR A 351 -1.71 -16.18 -3.03
CA TYR A 351 -0.79 -15.07 -3.22
C TYR A 351 -1.19 -13.83 -2.39
N GLU A 352 -2.48 -13.49 -2.36
CA GLU A 352 -3.01 -12.40 -1.54
C GLU A 352 -2.84 -12.65 -0.05
N GLN A 353 -3.10 -13.89 0.38
CA GLN A 353 -2.92 -14.31 1.77
C GLN A 353 -1.44 -14.23 2.18
N THR A 354 -0.53 -14.71 1.34
CA THR A 354 0.93 -14.65 1.55
C THR A 354 1.42 -13.20 1.62
N PHE A 355 0.90 -12.32 0.76
CA PHE A 355 1.24 -10.89 0.79
C PHE A 355 0.78 -10.22 2.09
N ALA A 356 -0.46 -10.47 2.53
CA ALA A 356 -0.96 -9.92 3.79
C ALA A 356 -0.20 -10.45 5.01
N LEU A 357 0.17 -11.75 5.03
CA LEU A 357 1.04 -12.31 6.07
C LEU A 357 2.40 -11.63 6.10
N THR A 358 3.05 -11.48 4.95
CA THR A 358 4.36 -10.79 4.85
C THR A 358 4.27 -9.38 5.41
N MET A 359 3.21 -8.65 5.06
CA MET A 359 2.97 -7.30 5.57
C MET A 359 2.70 -7.27 7.08
N PHE A 360 1.98 -8.26 7.62
CA PHE A 360 1.82 -8.40 9.08
C PHE A 360 3.16 -8.58 9.79
N PHE A 361 4.03 -9.47 9.32
CA PHE A 361 5.35 -9.66 9.95
C PHE A 361 6.26 -8.44 9.84
N ARG A 362 6.21 -7.71 8.71
CA ARG A 362 6.91 -6.41 8.59
C ARG A 362 6.44 -5.40 9.65
N VAL A 363 5.13 -5.28 9.84
CA VAL A 363 4.57 -4.39 10.87
C VAL A 363 5.00 -4.88 12.26
N LEU A 364 4.85 -6.18 12.54
CA LEU A 364 5.21 -6.79 13.81
C LEU A 364 6.66 -6.52 14.21
N ASN A 365 7.60 -6.69 13.27
CA ASN A 365 9.03 -6.48 13.52
C ASN A 365 9.44 -5.01 13.55
N SER A 366 8.63 -4.11 13.01
CA SER A 366 8.86 -2.66 13.06
C SER A 366 8.13 -1.95 14.20
N THR A 367 7.30 -2.66 14.97
CA THR A 367 6.49 -2.10 16.06
C THR A 367 7.06 -2.51 17.40
N PHE A 368 7.52 -1.54 18.20
CA PHE A 368 7.92 -1.76 19.58
C PHE A 368 7.59 -0.52 20.43
N PRO A 369 7.01 -0.68 21.64
CA PRO A 369 6.57 -1.92 22.27
C PRO A 369 5.38 -2.57 21.55
N HIS A 370 5.17 -3.88 21.74
CA HIS A 370 4.02 -4.57 21.16
C HIS A 370 2.74 -4.22 21.93
N PRO A 371 1.58 -4.09 21.25
CA PRO A 371 0.30 -3.90 21.91
C PRO A 371 0.02 -5.03 22.92
N SER A 372 -0.65 -4.71 24.02
CA SER A 372 -0.95 -5.66 25.12
C SER A 372 -1.65 -6.95 24.67
N ILE A 373 -2.47 -6.88 23.61
CA ILE A 373 -3.12 -8.06 23.02
C ILE A 373 -2.12 -9.06 22.42
N LEU A 374 -0.91 -8.62 22.11
CA LEU A 374 0.17 -9.44 21.55
C LEU A 374 1.28 -9.76 22.58
N GLU A 375 1.29 -9.13 23.76
CA GLU A 375 2.33 -9.34 24.78
C GLU A 375 2.34 -10.75 25.39
N LYS A 376 1.23 -11.49 25.33
CA LYS A 376 1.15 -12.90 25.76
C LYS A 376 0.49 -13.74 24.68
N ASN A 377 1.29 -14.51 23.95
CA ASN A 377 0.85 -15.57 23.04
C ASN A 377 0.14 -15.12 21.75
N TRP A 378 0.63 -14.06 21.09
CA TRP A 378 0.13 -13.71 19.75
C TRP A 378 0.28 -14.85 18.74
N CYS A 379 1.30 -15.69 18.89
CA CYS A 379 1.50 -16.87 18.07
C CYS A 379 0.77 -18.09 18.64
N MET A 380 -0.56 -18.08 18.57
CA MET A 380 -1.37 -19.27 18.85
C MET A 380 -1.00 -20.40 17.87
N PRO A 381 -0.94 -21.67 18.31
CA PRO A 381 -0.60 -22.80 17.42
C PRO A 381 -1.48 -22.86 16.16
N GLN A 382 -2.77 -22.54 16.28
CA GLN A 382 -3.70 -22.49 15.14
C GLN A 382 -3.30 -21.44 14.10
N LEU A 383 -2.83 -20.26 14.54
CA LEU A 383 -2.36 -19.20 13.66
C LEU A 383 -1.04 -19.59 12.98
N ALA A 384 -0.14 -20.26 13.71
CA ALA A 384 1.07 -20.82 13.14
C ALA A 384 0.76 -21.85 12.05
N THR A 385 -0.11 -22.83 12.34
CA THR A 385 -0.54 -23.85 11.38
C THR A 385 -1.16 -23.22 10.13
N LYS A 386 -2.03 -22.22 10.33
CA LYS A 386 -2.69 -21.50 9.23
C LYS A 386 -1.67 -20.73 8.38
N SER A 387 -0.77 -19.98 9.01
CA SER A 387 0.22 -19.15 8.33
C SER A 387 1.22 -19.98 7.55
N VAL A 388 1.73 -21.05 8.17
CA VAL A 388 2.59 -22.03 7.50
C VAL A 388 1.84 -22.57 6.28
N ARG A 389 0.65 -23.15 6.45
CA ARG A 389 -0.16 -23.69 5.34
C ARG A 389 -0.37 -22.69 4.20
N ILE A 390 -0.59 -21.42 4.49
CA ILE A 390 -0.76 -20.38 3.47
C ILE A 390 0.55 -20.16 2.70
N ALA A 391 1.66 -19.96 3.42
CA ALA A 391 2.98 -19.86 2.80
C ALA A 391 3.29 -21.09 1.95
N LEU A 392 2.80 -22.27 2.38
CA LEU A 392 2.97 -23.52 1.65
C LEU A 392 2.05 -23.67 0.42
N LYS A 393 1.03 -22.83 0.24
CA LYS A 393 0.19 -22.90 -0.96
C LYS A 393 0.70 -22.00 -2.09
N ASP A 394 1.58 -21.05 -1.78
CA ASP A 394 2.10 -20.05 -2.72
C ASP A 394 3.58 -20.26 -3.08
N PHE A 395 4.11 -21.48 -2.92
CA PHE A 395 5.54 -21.78 -3.14
C PHE A 395 6.09 -21.48 -4.53
N ARG A 396 5.22 -21.26 -5.53
CA ARG A 396 5.66 -20.81 -6.85
C ARG A 396 6.26 -19.40 -6.82
N ASN A 397 5.95 -18.63 -5.79
CA ASN A 397 6.47 -17.31 -5.55
C ASN A 397 7.06 -17.24 -4.13
N PRO A 398 8.16 -17.96 -3.87
CA PRO A 398 8.74 -18.03 -2.52
C PRO A 398 9.22 -16.64 -2.16
N THR A 399 8.42 -15.90 -1.41
CA THR A 399 8.88 -14.69 -0.75
C THR A 399 9.85 -15.15 0.31
N HIS A 400 11.15 -15.16 -0.03
CA HIS A 400 12.27 -15.45 0.88
C HIS A 400 12.06 -14.80 2.26
N GLU A 401 11.48 -13.60 2.22
CA GLU A 401 11.09 -12.81 3.38
C GLU A 401 10.12 -13.52 4.37
N LEU A 402 9.01 -14.11 3.90
CA LEU A 402 8.06 -14.76 4.82
C LEU A 402 8.70 -15.97 5.51
N GLY A 403 9.52 -16.71 4.77
CA GLY A 403 10.37 -17.75 5.31
C GLY A 403 11.26 -17.22 6.43
N THR A 404 12.01 -16.14 6.19
CA THR A 404 12.88 -15.56 7.23
C THR A 404 12.13 -15.17 8.50
N TYR A 405 10.89 -14.67 8.40
CA TYR A 405 10.09 -14.33 9.58
C TYR A 405 9.62 -15.55 10.38
N PHE A 406 9.24 -16.65 9.72
CA PHE A 406 8.85 -17.86 10.42
C PHE A 406 9.98 -18.41 11.30
N PHE A 407 11.21 -18.37 10.80
CA PHE A 407 12.37 -18.87 11.54
C PHE A 407 12.89 -17.91 12.63
N GLN A 408 12.32 -16.70 12.75
CA GLN A 408 12.57 -15.79 13.88
C GLN A 408 11.67 -16.10 15.09
N HIS A 409 10.64 -16.93 14.92
CA HIS A 409 9.64 -17.20 15.97
C HIS A 409 9.44 -18.70 16.18
N THR A 410 9.79 -19.20 17.37
CA THR A 410 9.82 -20.64 17.70
C THR A 410 8.55 -21.41 17.36
N SER A 411 7.38 -20.85 17.64
CA SER A 411 6.08 -21.49 17.32
C SER A 411 5.86 -21.68 15.81
N PHE A 412 6.26 -20.73 14.97
CA PHE A 412 6.17 -20.89 13.50
C PHE A 412 7.23 -21.86 12.99
N THR A 413 8.45 -21.81 13.54
CA THR A 413 9.52 -22.77 13.20
C THR A 413 9.09 -24.22 13.49
N ASN A 414 8.54 -24.48 14.68
CA ASN A 414 8.08 -25.79 15.08
C ASN A 414 7.00 -26.34 14.12
N GLU A 415 6.04 -25.51 13.76
CA GLU A 415 4.94 -25.90 12.87
C GLU A 415 5.39 -26.07 11.40
N ALA A 416 6.31 -25.21 10.93
CA ALA A 416 6.91 -25.32 9.61
C ALA A 416 7.69 -26.64 9.47
N LEU A 417 8.44 -27.03 10.50
CA LEU A 417 9.18 -28.29 10.54
C LEU A 417 8.24 -29.51 10.69
N ALA A 418 7.17 -29.39 11.48
CA ALA A 418 6.16 -30.45 11.54
C ALA A 418 5.48 -30.69 10.18
N SER A 419 5.18 -29.61 9.45
CA SER A 419 4.62 -29.67 8.09
C SER A 419 5.61 -30.23 7.07
N PHE A 420 6.89 -29.88 7.21
CA PHE A 420 7.99 -30.45 6.42
C PHE A 420 8.02 -31.97 6.46
N VAL A 421 8.03 -32.55 7.66
CA VAL A 421 8.07 -33.99 7.87
C VAL A 421 6.82 -34.69 7.38
N SER A 422 5.67 -34.02 7.43
CA SER A 422 4.37 -34.68 7.20
C SER A 422 4.00 -34.83 5.72
N SER A 423 4.32 -33.85 4.88
CA SER A 423 3.86 -33.88 3.48
C SER A 423 4.60 -32.94 2.54
N LEU A 424 5.19 -31.88 3.07
CA LEU A 424 5.66 -30.78 2.25
C LEU A 424 6.90 -31.13 1.41
N PHE A 425 7.84 -31.89 1.97
CA PHE A 425 9.05 -32.24 1.23
C PHE A 425 8.72 -33.06 -0.04
N GLU A 426 7.78 -34.01 0.07
CA GLU A 426 7.30 -34.80 -1.07
C GLU A 426 6.56 -33.95 -2.12
N GLN A 427 5.76 -32.97 -1.68
CA GLN A 427 5.10 -32.03 -2.60
C GLN A 427 6.13 -31.18 -3.37
N LEU A 428 7.15 -30.65 -2.69
CA LEU A 428 8.21 -29.86 -3.32
C LEU A 428 9.12 -30.71 -4.22
N ARG A 429 9.27 -32.01 -3.93
CA ARG A 429 10.03 -32.95 -4.77
C ARG A 429 9.33 -33.24 -6.09
N THR A 430 7.99 -33.25 -6.10
CA THR A 430 7.16 -33.61 -7.27
C THR A 430 6.82 -32.41 -8.15
N GLU A 431 6.67 -31.21 -7.59
CA GLU A 431 6.51 -29.97 -8.34
C GLU A 431 7.89 -29.42 -8.74
N ILE A 432 8.23 -29.52 -10.03
CA ILE A 432 9.55 -29.31 -10.69
C ILE A 432 10.18 -27.89 -10.51
N ALA A 433 9.73 -27.05 -9.58
CA ALA A 433 10.34 -25.77 -9.25
C ALA A 433 11.55 -25.95 -8.31
N ASN A 434 12.68 -26.47 -8.83
CA ASN A 434 13.93 -26.72 -8.07
C ASN A 434 14.43 -25.51 -7.24
N SER A 435 14.08 -24.27 -7.62
CA SER A 435 14.43 -23.04 -6.88
C SER A 435 13.67 -22.87 -5.56
N ALA A 436 12.39 -23.28 -5.52
CA ALA A 436 11.57 -23.23 -4.32
C ALA A 436 12.08 -24.24 -3.27
N LEU A 437 12.40 -25.46 -3.72
CA LEU A 437 13.01 -26.49 -2.88
C LEU A 437 14.32 -26.01 -2.25
N ARG A 438 15.23 -25.40 -3.04
CA ARG A 438 16.49 -24.83 -2.52
C ARG A 438 16.23 -23.79 -1.42
N THR A 439 15.33 -22.84 -1.67
CA THR A 439 15.02 -21.76 -0.71
C THR A 439 14.46 -22.34 0.58
N PHE A 440 13.58 -23.32 0.46
CA PHE A 440 12.97 -23.99 1.60
C PHE A 440 13.97 -24.84 2.40
N LEU A 441 14.84 -25.59 1.72
CA LEU A 441 15.94 -26.34 2.34
C LEU A 441 16.88 -25.42 3.12
N ARG A 442 17.26 -24.28 2.54
CA ARG A 442 18.10 -23.29 3.24
C ARG A 442 17.47 -22.84 4.55
N LEU A 443 16.18 -22.54 4.54
CA LEU A 443 15.44 -22.12 5.72
C LEU A 443 15.35 -23.23 6.77
N ILE A 444 14.99 -24.46 6.37
CA ILE A 444 14.92 -25.62 7.27
C ILE A 444 16.26 -25.96 7.89
N ILE A 445 17.30 -26.08 7.07
CA ILE A 445 18.65 -26.45 7.54
C ILE A 445 19.16 -25.39 8.52
N THR A 446 18.87 -24.12 8.26
CA THR A 446 19.18 -23.03 9.20
C THR A 446 18.37 -23.16 10.49
N GLY A 447 17.07 -23.43 10.40
CA GLY A 447 16.19 -23.60 11.56
C GLY A 447 16.52 -24.81 12.45
N LEU A 448 16.94 -25.93 11.86
CA LEU A 448 17.37 -27.14 12.58
C LEU A 448 18.65 -26.93 13.39
N GLY A 449 19.42 -25.89 13.05
CA GLY A 449 20.58 -25.45 13.83
C GLY A 449 20.21 -24.65 15.08
N SER A 450 18.96 -24.20 15.24
CA SER A 450 18.52 -23.42 16.40
C SER A 450 18.40 -24.27 17.66
N GLU A 451 18.92 -23.75 18.77
CA GLU A 451 18.84 -24.39 20.10
C GLU A 451 17.46 -24.24 20.75
N ASP A 452 16.67 -23.25 20.33
CA ASP A 452 15.34 -22.94 20.89
C ASP A 452 14.21 -23.83 20.33
N LEU A 453 14.56 -24.83 19.52
CA LEU A 453 13.61 -25.70 18.86
C LEU A 453 13.15 -26.85 19.77
N GLY A 454 11.88 -27.23 19.69
CA GLY A 454 11.36 -28.36 20.46
C GLY A 454 12.13 -29.64 20.13
N VAL A 455 12.75 -30.27 21.15
CA VAL A 455 13.68 -31.41 21.00
C VAL A 455 13.09 -32.52 20.14
N HIS A 456 11.82 -32.88 20.34
CA HIS A 456 11.15 -33.92 19.55
C HIS A 456 10.96 -33.51 18.08
N ILE A 457 10.60 -32.25 17.80
CA ILE A 457 10.37 -31.77 16.42
C ILE A 457 11.71 -31.72 15.69
N ARG A 458 12.77 -31.25 16.36
CA ARG A 458 14.14 -31.22 15.85
C ARG A 458 14.60 -32.62 15.47
N GLN A 459 14.49 -33.58 16.38
CA GLN A 459 14.93 -34.95 16.16
C GLN A 459 14.18 -35.59 14.99
N LYS A 460 12.85 -35.52 15.00
CA LYS A 460 12.02 -36.10 13.93
C LYS A 460 12.32 -35.48 12.56
N SER A 461 12.58 -34.18 12.51
CA SER A 461 12.91 -33.47 11.28
C SER A 461 14.31 -33.81 10.77
N LEU A 462 15.28 -33.99 11.68
CA LEU A 462 16.63 -34.44 11.34
C LEU A 462 16.62 -35.86 10.79
N GLU A 463 15.89 -36.77 11.44
CA GLU A 463 15.73 -38.16 10.98
C GLU A 463 15.12 -38.20 9.58
N TYR A 464 14.00 -37.49 9.38
CA TYR A 464 13.32 -37.43 8.08
C TYR A 464 14.19 -36.84 6.97
N LEU A 465 14.91 -35.74 7.24
CA LEU A 465 15.83 -35.12 6.27
C LEU A 465 17.02 -36.04 5.90
N HIS A 466 17.44 -36.91 6.83
CA HIS A 466 18.54 -37.87 6.62
C HIS A 466 18.06 -39.26 6.18
N GLU A 467 16.79 -39.44 5.85
CA GLU A 467 16.35 -40.63 5.11
C GLU A 467 17.05 -40.67 3.73
N PRO A 468 17.43 -41.86 3.22
CA PRO A 468 18.30 -41.97 2.04
C PRO A 468 17.81 -41.20 0.81
N ASP A 469 16.51 -41.25 0.50
CA ASP A 469 15.94 -40.55 -0.65
C ASP A 469 15.82 -39.04 -0.43
N ASN A 470 15.50 -38.63 0.79
CA ASN A 470 15.35 -37.21 1.14
C ASN A 470 16.70 -36.50 1.17
N LEU A 471 17.72 -37.17 1.73
CA LEU A 471 19.09 -36.69 1.76
C LEU A 471 19.64 -36.54 0.33
N PHE A 472 19.45 -37.56 -0.51
CA PHE A 472 19.88 -37.52 -1.91
C PHE A 472 19.20 -36.40 -2.70
N THR A 473 17.86 -36.27 -2.56
CA THR A 473 17.08 -35.22 -3.21
C THR A 473 17.54 -33.83 -2.76
N SER A 474 17.77 -33.65 -1.46
CA SER A 474 18.23 -32.39 -0.87
C SER A 474 19.63 -32.01 -1.37
N CYS A 475 20.58 -32.94 -1.34
CA CYS A 475 21.94 -32.70 -1.84
C CYS A 475 21.91 -32.36 -3.33
N THR A 476 21.17 -33.15 -4.13
CA THR A 476 21.00 -32.90 -5.56
C THR A 476 20.47 -31.50 -5.85
N ALA A 477 19.44 -31.06 -5.11
CA ALA A 477 18.87 -29.73 -5.26
C ALA A 477 19.89 -28.64 -4.91
N LEU A 478 20.61 -28.76 -3.80
CA LEU A 478 21.57 -27.74 -3.38
C LEU A 478 22.81 -27.66 -4.29
N ILE A 479 23.29 -28.80 -4.78
CA ILE A 479 24.43 -28.90 -5.71
C ILE A 479 24.10 -28.20 -7.03
N ARG A 480 22.94 -28.52 -7.62
CA ARG A 480 22.48 -27.88 -8.88
C ARG A 480 22.39 -26.35 -8.83
N TRP A 481 22.35 -25.77 -7.63
CA TRP A 481 22.24 -24.34 -7.40
C TRP A 481 23.48 -23.73 -6.72
N ASP A 482 24.57 -24.50 -6.64
CA ASP A 482 25.83 -24.10 -6.03
C ASP A 482 25.66 -23.52 -4.60
N ASP A 483 24.77 -24.14 -3.81
CA ASP A 483 24.49 -23.71 -2.43
C ASP A 483 25.40 -24.42 -1.41
N THR A 484 26.71 -24.25 -1.61
CA THR A 484 27.79 -24.88 -0.83
C THR A 484 27.66 -24.63 0.67
N LYS A 485 27.24 -23.42 1.07
CA LYS A 485 27.00 -23.06 2.49
C LYS A 485 25.91 -23.92 3.12
N THR A 486 24.79 -24.09 2.43
CA THR A 486 23.67 -24.88 2.93
C THR A 486 24.03 -26.37 2.93
N LEU A 487 24.78 -26.86 1.93
CA LEU A 487 25.33 -28.22 1.90
C LEU A 487 26.26 -28.49 3.09
N ARG A 488 27.18 -27.56 3.38
CA ARG A 488 28.07 -27.63 4.55
C ARG A 488 27.25 -27.74 5.84
N ARG A 489 26.24 -26.88 6.02
CA ARG A 489 25.36 -26.91 7.21
C ARG A 489 24.62 -28.23 7.32
N LEU A 490 24.05 -28.74 6.24
CA LEU A 490 23.36 -30.03 6.21
C LEU A 490 24.27 -31.16 6.71
N ALA A 491 25.49 -31.21 6.21
CA ALA A 491 26.49 -32.19 6.62
C ALA A 491 26.83 -32.12 8.12
N LEU A 492 26.86 -30.91 8.68
CA LEU A 492 27.19 -30.68 10.09
C LEU A 492 26.01 -30.97 11.05
N LEU A 493 24.77 -30.92 10.58
CA LEU A 493 23.58 -31.16 11.43
C LEU A 493 23.49 -32.59 11.95
N HIS A 494 23.85 -33.59 11.16
CA HIS A 494 23.86 -34.99 11.60
C HIS A 494 25.07 -35.76 11.02
N PRO A 495 26.27 -35.57 11.62
CA PRO A 495 27.52 -36.13 11.08
C PRO A 495 27.57 -37.66 11.08
N ALA A 496 26.88 -38.30 12.03
CA ALA A 496 26.89 -39.74 12.22
C ALA A 496 25.83 -40.48 11.37
N ALA A 497 25.09 -39.80 10.49
CA ALA A 497 24.03 -40.43 9.72
C ALA A 497 24.57 -41.52 8.77
N ALA A 498 24.06 -42.74 8.87
CA ALA A 498 24.48 -43.85 8.00
C ALA A 498 24.13 -43.63 6.50
N ALA A 499 23.13 -42.78 6.23
CA ALA A 499 22.66 -42.48 4.88
C ALA A 499 23.69 -41.72 4.01
N TRP A 500 24.72 -41.11 4.61
CA TRP A 500 25.73 -40.33 3.87
C TRP A 500 26.49 -41.17 2.83
N LEU A 501 26.85 -42.42 3.16
CA LEU A 501 27.60 -43.29 2.24
C LEU A 501 26.77 -43.60 0.98
N GLY A 502 25.51 -44.00 1.16
CA GLY A 502 24.60 -44.28 0.04
C GLY A 502 24.24 -43.03 -0.77
N CYS A 503 24.11 -41.88 -0.11
CA CYS A 503 23.86 -40.60 -0.78
C CYS A 503 25.02 -40.19 -1.69
N LEU A 504 26.27 -40.24 -1.19
CA LEU A 504 27.46 -39.87 -1.96
C LEU A 504 27.64 -40.75 -3.19
N GLN A 505 27.46 -42.08 -3.06
CA GLN A 505 27.53 -42.99 -4.20
C GLN A 505 26.51 -42.62 -5.27
N ARG A 506 25.26 -42.36 -4.87
CA ARG A 506 24.20 -41.96 -5.80
C ARG A 506 24.47 -40.61 -6.47
N LEU A 507 25.11 -39.67 -5.78
CA LEU A 507 25.48 -38.36 -6.35
C LEU A 507 26.54 -38.52 -7.44
N GLU A 508 27.55 -39.37 -7.22
CA GLU A 508 28.56 -39.69 -8.24
C GLU A 508 27.92 -40.36 -9.46
N ASP A 509 27.05 -41.33 -9.23
CA ASP A 509 26.35 -42.06 -10.30
C ASP A 509 25.34 -41.18 -11.07
N SER A 510 24.95 -40.03 -10.51
CA SER A 510 23.95 -39.13 -11.11
C SER A 510 24.49 -38.21 -12.20
N GLY A 511 25.82 -38.10 -12.35
CA GLY A 511 26.46 -37.24 -13.37
C GLY A 511 26.23 -35.74 -13.17
N ILE A 512 25.89 -35.30 -11.96
CA ILE A 512 25.66 -33.89 -11.60
C ILE A 512 26.99 -33.25 -11.20
N GLU A 513 27.29 -32.06 -11.73
CA GLU A 513 28.43 -31.17 -11.43
C GLU A 513 29.60 -31.82 -10.67
N GLU A 514 30.41 -32.56 -11.43
CA GLU A 514 31.39 -33.53 -10.94
C GLU A 514 32.42 -32.92 -9.98
N SER A 515 32.84 -31.67 -10.22
CA SER A 515 33.80 -30.94 -9.36
C SER A 515 33.25 -30.66 -7.96
N LEU A 516 32.02 -30.15 -7.86
CA LEU A 516 31.39 -29.82 -6.59
C LEU A 516 31.01 -31.07 -5.79
N VAL A 517 30.64 -32.15 -6.48
CA VAL A 517 30.42 -33.48 -5.86
C VAL A 517 31.71 -34.04 -5.27
N ILE A 518 32.83 -33.95 -6.00
CA ILE A 518 34.15 -34.40 -5.52
C ILE A 518 34.57 -33.61 -4.28
N ASP A 519 34.48 -32.28 -4.31
CA ASP A 519 34.86 -31.43 -3.19
C ASP A 519 33.98 -31.68 -1.96
N PHE A 520 32.67 -31.85 -2.16
CA PHE A 520 31.75 -32.17 -1.07
C PHE A 520 32.02 -33.56 -0.49
N LYS A 521 32.29 -34.56 -1.34
CA LYS A 521 32.66 -35.91 -0.90
C LYS A 521 33.94 -35.90 -0.08
N ALA A 522 34.97 -35.19 -0.54
CA ALA A 522 36.22 -35.02 0.19
C ALA A 522 35.98 -34.39 1.57
N PHE A 523 35.12 -33.37 1.64
CA PHE A 523 34.72 -32.75 2.91
C PHE A 523 34.04 -33.74 3.87
N ILE A 524 33.08 -34.55 3.40
CA ILE A 524 32.42 -35.56 4.26
C ILE A 524 33.42 -36.62 4.73
N GLN A 525 34.28 -37.12 3.84
CA GLN A 525 35.27 -38.16 4.13
C GLN A 525 36.38 -37.68 5.06
N ALA A 526 36.76 -36.41 4.99
CA ALA A 526 37.70 -35.76 5.92
C ALA A 526 37.10 -35.51 7.32
N GLY A 527 35.94 -36.10 7.63
CA GLY A 527 35.27 -35.90 8.91
C GLY A 527 34.61 -34.54 9.03
N ARG A 528 34.28 -33.88 7.90
CA ARG A 528 33.66 -32.53 7.84
C ARG A 528 34.58 -31.44 8.37
N VAL A 529 35.88 -31.62 8.18
CA VAL A 529 36.94 -30.67 8.48
C VAL A 529 37.48 -30.12 7.16
N GLY A 530 37.51 -28.79 6.99
CA GLY A 530 38.01 -28.13 5.79
C GLY A 530 37.19 -26.90 5.38
N ALA A 531 37.65 -26.19 4.34
CA ALA A 531 37.10 -24.89 3.90
C ALA A 531 35.86 -24.98 2.99
N PHE A 532 35.35 -26.18 2.70
CA PHE A 532 34.21 -26.38 1.79
C PHE A 532 32.98 -25.54 2.21
N GLY A 533 32.62 -24.52 1.43
CA GLY A 533 31.48 -23.65 1.75
C GLY A 533 31.70 -22.70 2.93
N GLU A 534 32.94 -22.43 3.34
CA GLU A 534 33.28 -21.30 4.22
C GLU A 534 33.29 -19.98 3.45
N ASP A 535 33.02 -18.86 4.14
CA ASP A 535 33.10 -17.53 3.54
C ASP A 535 34.57 -17.12 3.36
N ASP A 536 35.01 -16.85 2.14
CA ASP A 536 36.29 -16.20 1.83
C ASP A 536 36.30 -14.77 2.41
N THR A 537 36.49 -14.65 3.72
CA THR A 537 36.74 -13.38 4.42
C THR A 537 38.04 -13.42 5.23
N ALA A 538 38.95 -14.31 4.89
CA ALA A 538 40.28 -14.36 5.51
C ALA A 538 41.36 -14.83 4.53
N SER A 539 41.62 -14.07 3.48
CA SER A 539 42.84 -14.22 2.67
C SER A 539 43.35 -12.89 2.11
N SER A 540 43.73 -11.96 3.00
CA SER A 540 44.88 -11.09 2.73
C SER A 540 45.44 -10.49 4.02
N SER A 541 46.50 -11.09 4.54
CA SER A 541 47.72 -10.37 4.90
C SER A 541 48.75 -11.35 5.42
N SER A 542 49.75 -11.57 4.57
CA SER A 542 51.03 -12.16 4.93
C SER A 542 51.73 -11.33 6.01
N VAL A 543 52.37 -12.07 6.92
CA VAL A 543 53.46 -11.69 7.83
C VAL A 543 54.22 -10.42 7.43
N GLY A 544 54.19 -9.43 8.32
CA GLY A 544 55.05 -8.24 8.33
C GLY A 544 55.05 -7.64 9.73
N SER A 545 56.12 -7.88 10.48
CA SER A 545 56.42 -7.38 11.83
C SER A 545 56.35 -5.86 11.96
N SER A 546 55.62 -5.34 12.96
CA SER A 546 56.10 -4.44 14.04
C SER A 546 55.00 -3.51 14.59
N GLN A 547 54.67 -3.73 15.88
CA GLN A 547 54.46 -2.73 16.95
C GLN A 547 53.70 -1.41 16.65
N GLY A 548 52.54 -1.21 17.29
CA GLY A 548 52.02 0.13 17.59
C GLY A 548 50.50 0.33 17.48
N GLU A 549 49.80 0.08 18.59
CA GLU A 549 48.58 0.73 19.10
C GLU A 549 47.44 1.26 18.19
N SER A 550 46.25 0.81 18.58
CA SER A 550 44.93 1.48 18.62
C SER A 550 43.87 1.06 17.58
N ASP A 551 43.03 0.14 18.06
CA ASP A 551 41.70 -0.20 17.56
C ASP A 551 40.79 1.03 17.45
N ASN A 552 40.13 1.16 16.30
CA ASN A 552 38.84 1.84 16.19
C ASN A 552 38.02 1.18 15.06
N SER A 553 37.39 0.03 15.38
CA SER A 553 36.27 -0.50 14.59
C SER A 553 34.97 -0.24 15.33
N LEU A 554 34.05 0.45 14.64
CA LEU A 554 32.70 0.84 15.06
C LEU A 554 31.94 -0.28 15.79
N GLN A 555 31.99 -0.25 17.12
CA GLN A 555 31.05 -0.98 17.96
C GLN A 555 29.72 -0.21 18.03
N HIS A 556 28.64 -0.93 17.75
CA HIS A 556 27.27 -0.46 17.89
C HIS A 556 27.01 0.12 19.31
N PRO A 557 26.34 1.28 19.45
CA PRO A 557 26.08 1.92 20.76
C PRO A 557 25.24 1.09 21.75
N TRP A 558 24.62 0.01 21.28
CA TRP A 558 23.69 -0.82 22.06
C TRP A 558 24.37 -1.93 22.88
N SER A 559 25.57 -2.39 22.48
CA SER A 559 26.28 -3.45 23.24
C SER A 559 26.82 -2.92 24.57
N THR A 560 27.24 -1.66 24.61
CA THR A 560 27.82 -1.03 25.80
C THR A 560 26.77 -0.70 26.87
N VAL A 561 25.53 -0.39 26.45
CA VAL A 561 24.42 -0.10 27.36
C VAL A 561 23.89 -1.37 28.02
N TRP A 562 23.75 -2.47 27.25
CA TRP A 562 23.28 -3.75 27.76
C TRP A 562 24.23 -4.36 28.81
N HIS A 563 25.55 -4.25 28.60
CA HIS A 563 26.54 -4.70 29.58
C HIS A 563 26.57 -3.86 30.87
N ARG A 564 26.16 -2.58 30.83
CA ARG A 564 26.04 -1.75 32.05
C ARG A 564 24.81 -2.10 32.87
N VAL A 565 23.70 -2.45 32.22
CA VAL A 565 22.45 -2.87 32.89
C VAL A 565 22.60 -4.25 33.55
N GLN A 566 23.30 -5.19 32.91
CA GLN A 566 23.57 -6.50 33.52
C GLN A 566 24.44 -6.43 34.79
N ARG A 567 25.31 -5.42 34.92
CA ARG A 567 26.09 -5.21 36.16
C ARG A 567 25.27 -4.66 37.33
N PHE A 568 24.12 -4.03 37.07
CA PHE A 568 23.22 -3.54 38.12
C PHE A 568 22.22 -4.59 38.60
N LEU A 569 21.94 -5.61 37.77
CA LEU A 569 20.99 -6.69 38.10
C LEU A 569 21.64 -7.91 38.76
N ALA A 570 22.97 -8.03 38.72
CA ALA A 570 23.68 -9.19 39.27
C ALA A 570 24.69 -8.80 40.37
N GLY A 571 24.23 -8.81 41.63
CA GLY A 571 25.05 -8.85 42.85
C GLY A 571 24.61 -7.81 43.90
N LYS A 572 24.15 -8.14 45.11
CA LYS A 572 24.44 -9.29 45.99
C LYS A 572 23.23 -9.67 46.88
N PRO A 573 23.21 -10.92 47.37
CA PRO A 573 22.23 -11.41 48.34
C PRO A 573 22.53 -10.96 49.78
N SER A 574 21.45 -10.94 50.56
CA SER A 574 21.29 -10.62 51.98
C SER A 574 22.29 -11.34 52.90
N ARG A 575 22.82 -10.63 53.90
CA ARG A 575 23.38 -11.22 55.13
C ARG A 575 22.51 -10.82 56.31
N GLU A 576 21.93 -11.82 56.96
CA GLU A 576 21.43 -11.75 58.33
C GLU A 576 22.61 -11.58 59.29
N ILE A 577 22.51 -10.62 60.21
CA ILE A 577 23.11 -10.66 61.56
C ILE A 577 22.11 -10.01 62.52
N GLU A 578 22.06 -10.62 63.70
CA GLU A 578 21.07 -10.61 64.77
C GLU A 578 20.88 -9.29 65.53
N SER A 579 19.78 -9.33 66.30
CA SER A 579 19.26 -8.42 67.32
C SER A 579 20.25 -7.76 68.29
N SER A 580 19.99 -6.48 68.61
CA SER A 580 19.93 -6.00 70.00
C SER A 580 19.16 -4.67 70.14
N SER A 581 18.03 -4.73 70.84
CA SER A 581 17.59 -3.86 71.96
C SER A 581 18.07 -2.39 72.05
N ASN A 582 17.04 -1.56 72.32
CA ASN A 582 16.98 -0.36 73.18
C ASN A 582 16.87 1.06 72.59
N ASP A 583 15.73 1.65 72.94
CA ASP A 583 15.52 2.97 73.57
C ASP A 583 15.54 4.29 72.76
N ASN A 584 14.32 4.86 72.71
CA ASN A 584 13.91 6.20 73.16
C ASN A 584 14.30 7.48 72.40
N ARG A 585 13.22 8.27 72.18
CA ARG A 585 13.12 9.76 72.16
C ARG A 585 13.72 10.47 70.94
N VAL A 586 13.13 11.49 70.32
CA VAL A 586 12.03 12.43 70.63
C VAL A 586 11.18 12.61 69.37
#